data_AF-M5BJQ7-F1
#
_entry.id   AF-M5BJQ7-F1
#
_cell.length_a   1.000
_cell.length_b   1.000
_cell.length_c   1.000
_cell.angle_alpha   90.00
_cell.angle_beta   90.00
_cell.angle_gamma   90.00
#
_symmetry.space_group_name_H-M   'P 1'
#
loop_
_entity.id
_entity.type
_entity.pdbx_description
1 polymer ?
#
loop_
_entity_poly.entity_id
_entity_poly.type
_entity_poly.pdbx_seq_one_letter_code
_entity_poly.pdbx_strand_id
1 'polypeptide(L)'
;MVRIGCLVNQRSNAYCFVESVASSSPVDTYFYALPIGTPVPQKSIPSCSPCIKSLMSLYAGYATDKSLPLSKVYSPAQKLAASSCGPDYAQAMANSAVTRTAVTTVSFWLFFGVALGVLLGF
;
A
#
# COMPACT_ATOMS: atom_id res chain seq x y z
N MET A 1 -4.69 -14.38 -8.89
CA MET A 1 -3.66 -14.96 -8.00
C MET A 1 -2.61 -13.90 -7.73
N VAL A 2 -2.35 -13.66 -6.45
CA VAL A 2 -1.82 -12.41 -5.94
C VAL A 2 -0.29 -12.36 -6.09
N ARG A 3 0.20 -11.34 -6.81
CA ARG A 3 1.61 -11.07 -7.19
C ARG A 3 2.51 -10.68 -5.99
N ILE A 4 2.15 -11.09 -4.78
CA ILE A 4 2.82 -10.68 -3.53
C ILE A 4 3.83 -11.72 -3.06
N GLY A 5 3.59 -13.02 -3.30
CA GLY A 5 4.60 -14.06 -3.07
C GLY A 5 5.87 -13.85 -3.91
N CYS A 6 5.74 -13.16 -5.04
CA CYS A 6 6.85 -12.79 -5.92
C CYS A 6 7.47 -11.43 -5.59
N LEU A 7 6.99 -10.70 -4.57
CA LEU A 7 7.67 -9.48 -4.13
C LEU A 7 9.02 -9.88 -3.57
N VAL A 8 10.07 -9.36 -4.21
CA VAL A 8 11.44 -9.55 -3.74
C VAL A 8 11.77 -8.39 -2.83
N ASN A 9 12.18 -8.71 -1.62
CA ASN A 9 12.72 -7.73 -0.71
C ASN A 9 14.09 -7.28 -1.25
N GLN A 10 14.17 -6.04 -1.74
CA GLN A 10 15.39 -5.48 -2.34
C GLN A 10 16.57 -5.42 -1.36
N ARG A 11 16.32 -5.54 -0.05
CA ARG A 11 17.36 -5.55 0.99
C ARG A 11 18.00 -6.93 1.17
N SER A 12 17.20 -8.00 1.16
CA SER A 12 17.66 -9.38 1.39
C SER A 12 17.83 -10.18 0.09
N ASN A 13 17.36 -9.65 -1.04
CA ASN A 13 17.22 -10.36 -2.32
C ASN A 13 16.42 -11.67 -2.23
N ALA A 14 15.64 -11.85 -1.16
CA ALA A 14 14.79 -13.01 -0.95
C ALA A 14 13.32 -12.70 -1.27
N TYR A 15 12.55 -13.74 -1.55
CA TYR A 15 11.10 -13.63 -1.69
C TYR A 15 10.48 -13.29 -0.35
N CYS A 16 9.63 -12.27 -0.33
CA CYS A 16 8.92 -11.81 0.86
C CYS A 16 8.13 -12.91 1.58
N PHE A 17 7.61 -13.89 0.81
CA PHE A 17 6.95 -15.05 1.39
C PHE A 17 7.95 -15.95 2.14
N VAL A 18 9.10 -16.25 1.56
CA VAL A 18 10.14 -17.08 2.19
C VAL A 18 10.67 -16.41 3.45
N GLU A 19 10.90 -15.10 3.41
CA GLU A 19 11.34 -14.33 4.58
C GLU A 19 10.28 -14.30 5.68
N SER A 20 8.99 -14.28 5.32
CA SER A 20 7.90 -14.37 6.29
C SER A 20 7.73 -15.76 6.91
N VAL A 21 8.08 -16.82 6.19
CA VAL A 21 8.07 -18.20 6.73
C VAL A 21 9.30 -18.45 7.60
N ALA A 22 10.45 -17.87 7.23
CA ALA A 22 11.67 -17.90 8.01
C ALA A 22 11.66 -16.93 9.21
N SER A 23 10.66 -16.07 9.30
CA SER A 23 10.45 -15.12 10.39
C SER A 23 10.19 -15.87 11.70
N SER A 24 10.69 -15.31 12.81
CA SER A 24 10.43 -15.82 14.16
C SER A 24 8.96 -15.67 14.60
N SER A 25 8.17 -14.90 13.86
CA SER A 25 6.76 -14.63 14.13
C SER A 25 5.86 -15.46 13.20
N PRO A 26 5.25 -16.57 13.65
CA PRO A 26 4.38 -17.40 12.82
C PRO A 26 3.12 -16.67 12.33
N VAL A 27 2.84 -15.52 12.92
CA VAL A 27 1.64 -14.71 12.67
C VAL A 27 1.69 -14.01 11.32
N ASP A 28 2.89 -13.83 10.76
CA ASP A 28 3.12 -13.27 9.43
C ASP A 28 2.48 -14.12 8.33
N THR A 29 2.42 -15.44 8.52
CA THR A 29 1.77 -16.37 7.58
C THR A 29 0.26 -16.15 7.51
N TYR A 30 -0.38 -15.78 8.63
CA TYR A 30 -1.81 -15.46 8.66
C TYR A 30 -2.12 -14.23 7.81
N PHE A 31 -1.17 -13.29 7.66
CA PHE A 31 -1.35 -12.16 6.76
C PHE A 31 -1.49 -12.59 5.30
N TYR A 32 -0.88 -13.69 4.89
CA TYR A 32 -1.08 -14.25 3.56
C TYR A 32 -2.40 -15.00 3.40
N ALA A 33 -3.04 -15.41 4.51
CA ALA A 33 -4.35 -16.08 4.53
C ALA A 33 -5.55 -15.10 4.62
N LEU A 34 -5.32 -13.80 4.75
CA LEU A 34 -6.40 -12.80 4.74
C LEU A 34 -7.33 -12.83 3.50
N PRO A 35 -6.84 -13.04 2.25
CA PRO A 35 -7.69 -13.01 1.06
C PRO A 35 -8.77 -14.08 1.05
N ILE A 36 -8.51 -15.20 1.72
CA ILE A 36 -9.46 -16.31 1.85
C ILE A 36 -10.38 -16.14 3.07
N GLY A 37 -10.26 -15.02 3.79
CA GLY A 37 -11.12 -14.72 4.93
C GLY A 37 -10.64 -15.29 6.27
N THR A 38 -9.38 -15.73 6.37
CA THR A 38 -8.84 -16.19 7.65
C THR A 38 -8.47 -14.96 8.51
N PRO A 39 -9.06 -14.82 9.71
CA PRO A 39 -8.74 -13.71 10.60
C PRO A 39 -7.36 -13.91 11.24
N VAL A 40 -6.68 -12.80 11.52
CA VAL A 40 -5.40 -12.81 12.24
C VAL A 40 -5.67 -12.73 13.75
N PRO A 41 -5.01 -13.57 14.57
CA PRO A 41 -5.10 -13.49 16.02
C PRO A 41 -4.69 -12.10 16.56
N GLN A 42 -5.57 -11.45 17.31
CA GLN A 42 -5.39 -10.05 17.75
C GLN A 42 -4.35 -9.86 18.87
N LYS A 43 -3.84 -10.95 19.48
CA LYS A 43 -2.79 -10.89 20.52
C LYS A 43 -1.39 -11.21 19.98
N SER A 44 -1.28 -11.29 18.66
CA SER A 44 -0.07 -11.72 17.98
C SER A 44 0.75 -10.54 17.49
N ILE A 45 2.08 -10.65 17.63
CA ILE A 45 3.00 -9.58 17.24
C ILE A 45 3.61 -9.94 15.87
N PRO A 46 3.19 -9.26 14.78
CA PRO A 46 3.82 -9.43 13.48
C PRO A 46 5.29 -9.02 13.51
N SER A 47 6.09 -9.55 12.59
CA SER A 47 7.52 -9.16 12.45
C SER A 47 7.72 -7.71 11.99
N CYS A 48 6.64 -7.03 11.59
CA CYS A 48 6.69 -5.69 11.04
C CYS A 48 7.60 -5.56 9.81
N SER A 49 7.75 -6.64 9.04
CA SER A 49 8.59 -6.65 7.85
C SER A 49 8.04 -5.73 6.74
N PRO A 50 8.92 -5.11 5.93
CA PRO A 50 8.48 -4.26 4.81
C PRO A 50 7.61 -5.02 3.81
N CYS A 51 7.80 -6.33 3.70
CA CYS A 51 6.99 -7.23 2.90
C CYS A 51 5.51 -7.25 3.32
N ILE A 52 5.25 -7.43 4.62
CA ILE A 52 3.89 -7.43 5.15
C ILE A 52 3.27 -6.03 5.07
N LYS A 53 4.07 -4.97 5.20
CA LYS A 53 3.63 -3.59 4.95
C LYS A 53 3.10 -3.40 3.52
N SER A 54 3.87 -3.79 2.51
CA SER A 54 3.45 -3.73 1.10
C SER A 54 2.25 -4.63 0.81
N LEU A 55 2.18 -5.81 1.43
CA LEU A 55 1.05 -6.74 1.36
C LEU A 55 -0.25 -6.09 1.86
N MET A 56 -0.23 -5.50 3.05
CA MET A 56 -1.38 -4.80 3.62
C MET A 56 -1.80 -3.62 2.77
N SER A 57 -0.85 -2.84 2.25
CA SER A 57 -1.15 -1.75 1.32
C SER A 57 -1.87 -2.24 0.05
N LEU A 58 -1.48 -3.41 -0.48
CA LEU A 58 -2.20 -3.99 -1.62
C LEU A 58 -3.61 -4.46 -1.22
N TYR A 59 -3.74 -5.14 -0.08
CA TYR A 59 -5.04 -5.60 0.41
C TYR A 59 -5.99 -4.46 0.75
N ALA A 60 -5.49 -3.29 1.14
CA ALA A 60 -6.32 -2.10 1.33
C ALA A 60 -7.15 -1.78 0.09
N GLY A 61 -6.60 -1.96 -1.11
CA GLY A 61 -7.33 -1.77 -2.37
C GLY A 61 -8.41 -2.82 -2.60
N TYR A 62 -8.08 -4.10 -2.42
CA TYR A 62 -9.00 -5.22 -2.63
C TYR A 62 -10.05 -5.40 -1.52
N ALA A 63 -9.76 -4.91 -0.32
CA ALA A 63 -10.69 -4.98 0.81
C ALA A 63 -11.95 -4.14 0.56
N THR A 64 -11.92 -3.19 -0.39
CA THR A 64 -13.09 -2.39 -0.77
C THR A 64 -14.21 -3.23 -1.37
N ASP A 65 -13.86 -4.34 -2.03
CA ASP A 65 -14.81 -5.27 -2.59
C ASP A 65 -15.47 -6.11 -1.49
N LYS A 66 -16.70 -5.74 -1.13
CA LYS A 66 -17.50 -6.46 -0.13
C LYS A 66 -17.84 -7.92 -0.52
N SER A 67 -17.66 -8.27 -1.79
CA SER A 67 -17.80 -9.64 -2.30
C SER A 67 -16.65 -10.54 -1.84
N LEU A 68 -15.49 -9.97 -1.50
CA LEU A 68 -14.36 -10.72 -0.98
C LEU A 68 -14.47 -10.88 0.53
N PRO A 69 -14.15 -12.07 1.07
CA PRO A 69 -14.11 -12.28 2.51
C PRO A 69 -13.01 -11.43 3.18
N LEU A 70 -12.01 -10.98 2.41
CA LEU A 70 -10.99 -10.02 2.82
C LEU A 70 -11.58 -8.76 3.47
N SER A 71 -12.67 -8.21 2.92
CA SER A 71 -13.30 -6.99 3.45
C SER A 71 -13.71 -7.11 4.92
N LYS A 72 -14.11 -8.33 5.34
CA LYS A 72 -14.52 -8.61 6.73
C LYS A 72 -13.34 -8.78 7.68
N VAL A 73 -12.22 -9.30 7.20
CA VAL A 73 -11.05 -9.63 8.03
C VAL A 73 -9.92 -8.60 7.94
N TYR A 74 -9.96 -7.69 6.97
CA TYR A 74 -8.94 -6.66 6.78
C TYR A 74 -8.91 -5.64 7.92
N SER A 75 -10.07 -5.10 8.31
CA SER A 75 -10.15 -4.10 9.39
C SER A 75 -9.51 -4.55 10.72
N PRO A 76 -9.80 -5.74 11.27
CA PRO A 76 -9.13 -6.20 12.49
C PRO A 76 -7.63 -6.47 12.28
N ALA A 77 -7.21 -6.96 11.11
CA ALA A 77 -5.79 -7.16 10.82
C ALA A 77 -5.03 -5.82 10.68
N GLN A 78 -5.66 -4.81 10.07
CA GLN A 78 -5.12 -3.46 9.94
C GLN A 78 -4.88 -2.84 11.31
N LYS A 79 -5.86 -2.93 12.23
CA LYS A 79 -5.73 -2.42 13.61
C LYS A 79 -4.60 -3.10 14.36
N LEU A 80 -4.51 -4.42 14.26
CA LEU A 80 -3.41 -5.17 14.87
C LEU A 80 -2.06 -4.69 14.34
N ALA A 81 -1.90 -4.65 13.01
CA ALA A 81 -0.67 -4.24 12.38
C ALA A 81 -0.30 -2.78 12.72
N ALA A 82 -1.28 -1.87 12.79
CA ALA A 82 -1.07 -0.49 13.21
C ALA A 82 -0.65 -0.37 14.68
N SER A 83 -1.23 -1.19 15.56
CA SER A 83 -0.90 -1.20 16.99
C SER A 83 0.49 -1.79 17.27
N SER A 84 0.92 -2.80 16.51
CA SER A 84 2.21 -3.47 16.73
C SER A 84 3.37 -2.80 15.98
N CYS A 85 3.12 -2.30 14.76
CA CYS A 85 4.17 -1.82 13.86
C CYS A 85 4.15 -0.31 13.61
N GLY A 86 3.17 0.40 14.15
CA GLY A 86 2.98 1.84 13.99
C GLY A 86 1.84 2.21 13.03
N PRO A 87 1.32 3.45 13.14
CA PRO A 87 0.07 3.87 12.50
C PRO A 87 0.10 3.81 10.95
N ASP A 88 1.26 4.01 10.33
CA ASP A 88 1.44 4.00 8.87
C ASP A 88 1.76 2.62 8.29
N TYR A 89 1.64 1.56 9.08
CA TYR A 89 2.01 0.22 8.63
C TYR A 89 0.94 -0.44 7.76
N ALA A 90 -0.34 -0.22 8.05
CA ALA A 90 -1.44 -0.76 7.26
C ALA A 90 -2.38 0.37 6.85
N GLN A 91 -2.47 0.62 5.54
CA GLN A 91 -3.32 1.68 5.00
C GLN A 91 -4.78 1.36 5.28
N ALA A 92 -5.58 2.39 5.55
CA ALA A 92 -7.04 2.24 5.51
C ALA A 92 -7.45 1.74 4.13
N MET A 93 -8.57 1.01 4.06
CA MET A 93 -9.12 0.53 2.81
C MET A 93 -9.12 1.67 1.78
N ALA A 94 -8.38 1.47 0.69
CA ALA A 94 -8.15 2.54 -0.25
C ALA A 94 -9.47 2.79 -1.00
N ASN A 95 -10.19 3.85 -0.65
CA ASN A 95 -11.17 4.41 -1.56
C ASN A 95 -10.39 4.77 -2.82
N SER A 96 -10.58 4.00 -3.89
CA SER A 96 -9.89 4.16 -5.18
C SER A 96 -10.16 5.54 -5.78
N ALA A 97 -9.52 6.58 -5.26
CA ALA A 97 -9.29 7.83 -5.92
C ALA A 97 -7.85 7.77 -6.43
N VAL A 98 -7.65 7.00 -7.50
CA VAL A 98 -6.46 7.15 -8.33
C VAL A 98 -6.62 8.49 -9.05
N THR A 99 -6.30 9.58 -8.35
CA THR A 99 -6.16 10.88 -8.99
C THR A 99 -4.83 10.83 -9.73
N ARG A 100 -4.85 10.40 -10.98
CA ARG A 100 -3.75 10.68 -11.92
C ARG A 100 -3.70 12.20 -12.06
N THR A 101 -2.93 12.86 -11.22
CA THR A 101 -2.50 14.23 -11.45
C THR A 101 -1.64 14.20 -12.71
N ALA A 102 -2.31 14.36 -13.86
CA ALA A 102 -1.65 14.76 -15.08
C ALA A 102 -0.93 16.07 -14.75
N VAL A 103 0.38 16.00 -14.59
CA VAL A 103 1.25 17.17 -14.49
C VAL A 103 1.13 17.87 -15.83
N THR A 104 0.17 18.79 -15.93
CA THR A 104 0.13 19.75 -17.01
C THR A 104 1.25 20.73 -16.68
N THR A 105 2.43 20.46 -17.22
CA THR A 105 3.54 21.42 -17.24
C THR A 105 3.09 22.56 -18.14
N VAL A 106 2.28 23.48 -17.61
CA VAL A 106 1.92 24.71 -18.30
C VAL A 106 3.15 25.60 -18.21
N SER A 107 3.97 25.53 -19.26
CA SER A 107 5.19 26.30 -19.45
C SER A 107 4.93 27.78 -19.19
N PHE A 108 5.44 28.27 -18.05
CA PHE A 108 5.36 29.65 -17.56
C PHE A 108 6.00 30.70 -18.49
N TRP A 109 6.67 30.28 -19.57
CA TRP A 109 7.39 31.13 -20.51
C TRP A 109 6.50 31.83 -21.54
N LEU A 110 5.29 31.35 -21.81
CA LEU A 110 4.43 31.95 -22.85
C LEU A 110 3.75 33.26 -22.41
N PHE A 111 3.63 33.53 -21.10
CA PHE A 111 3.01 34.78 -20.62
C PHE A 111 3.97 35.97 -20.55
N PHE A 112 5.27 35.74 -20.34
CA PHE A 112 6.23 36.86 -20.25
C PHE A 112 6.56 37.46 -21.63
N GLY A 113 6.43 36.68 -22.71
CA GLY A 113 6.67 37.14 -24.08
C GLY A 113 5.61 38.10 -24.63
N VAL A 114 4.34 37.96 -24.19
CA VAL A 114 3.24 38.80 -24.70
C VAL A 114 3.25 40.19 -24.06
N ALA A 115 3.67 40.30 -22.80
CA ALA A 115 3.67 41.59 -22.09
C ALA A 115 4.74 42.57 -22.62
N LEU A 116 5.89 42.09 -23.09
CA LEU A 116 6.96 42.94 -23.62
C LEU A 116 6.69 43.43 -25.06
N GLY A 117 5.89 42.69 -25.84
CA GLY A 117 5.56 43.05 -27.22
C GLY A 117 4.54 44.20 -27.35
N VAL A 118 3.70 44.43 -26.34
CA VAL A 118 2.67 45.48 -26.37
C VAL A 118 3.21 46.85 -25.95
N LEU A 119 4.35 46.90 -25.24
CA LEU A 119 4.95 48.14 -24.70
C LEU A 119 5.83 48.92 -25.71
N LEU A 120 6.15 48.35 -26.87
CA LEU A 120 7.00 48.99 -27.90
C LEU A 120 6.27 49.22 -29.23
N GLY A 121 4.94 49.15 -29.24
CA GLY A 121 4.14 49.20 -30.47
C GLY A 121 2.96 50.17 -30.42
N PHE A 122 3.18 51.41 -29.98
CA PHE A 122 2.47 52.64 -30.38
C PHE A 122 3.32 53.86 -30.02
#